data_AF-A0A093WE88-F1
#
_entry.id   AF-A0A093WE88-F1
#
_cell.length_a   1.000
_cell.length_b   1.000
_cell.length_c   1.000
_cell.angle_alpha   90.00
_cell.angle_beta   90.00
_cell.angle_gamma   90.00
#
_symmetry.space_group_name_H-M   'P 1'
#
loop_
_entity.id
_entity.type
_entity.pdbx_description
1 polymer ?
#
loop_
_entity_poly.entity_id
_entity_poly.type
_entity_poly.pdbx_seq_one_letter_code
_entity_poly.pdbx_strand_id
1 'polypeptide(L)'
;MTPNNIKISKNIIKHALLEDIPSGDITTDLIVDNNEKAAAYIVSKEQGILCGIEVVIQVFLNVDSKLKIKKKLKDGNVIKKNQIILSIVGKKSLF
;
A
#
# COMPACT_ATOMS: atom_id res chain seq x y z
N MET A 1 5.41 7.65 -16.28
CA MET A 1 5.38 8.86 -15.41
C MET A 1 6.73 9.56 -15.51
N THR A 2 6.72 10.88 -15.65
CA THR A 2 7.94 11.71 -15.73
C THR A 2 8.58 11.89 -14.34
N PRO A 3 9.88 12.20 -14.26
CA PRO A 3 10.62 12.33 -12.99
C PRO A 3 10.03 13.36 -12.01
N ASN A 4 9.41 14.43 -12.53
CA ASN A 4 8.82 15.50 -11.71
C ASN A 4 7.58 15.01 -10.92
N ASN A 5 6.76 14.14 -11.51
CA ASN A 5 5.55 13.62 -10.84
C ASN A 5 5.90 12.64 -9.69
N ILE A 6 7.08 12.02 -9.75
CA ILE A 6 7.57 11.11 -8.69
C ILE A 6 8.00 11.90 -7.45
N LYS A 7 8.51 13.13 -7.61
CA LYS A 7 8.94 13.96 -6.47
C LYS A 7 7.75 14.56 -5.71
N ILE A 8 6.70 14.97 -6.43
CA ILE A 8 5.46 15.51 -5.86
C ILE A 8 4.73 14.44 -5.04
N SER A 9 4.62 13.22 -5.58
CA SER A 9 3.96 12.11 -4.89
C SER A 9 4.65 11.73 -3.57
N LYS A 10 5.98 11.76 -3.48
CA LYS A 10 6.69 11.43 -2.23
C LYS A 10 6.39 12.38 -1.08
N ASN A 11 6.31 13.68 -1.32
CA ASN A 11 6.00 14.64 -0.25
C ASN A 11 4.56 14.47 0.24
N ILE A 12 3.61 14.26 -0.68
CA ILE A 12 2.22 13.99 -0.31
C ILE A 12 2.12 12.71 0.51
N ILE A 13 2.76 11.62 0.07
CA ILE A 13 2.78 10.35 0.81
C ILE A 13 3.35 10.55 2.21
N LYS A 14 4.49 11.23 2.33
CA LYS A 14 5.11 11.49 3.63
C LYS A 14 4.20 12.30 4.55
N HIS A 15 3.59 13.37 4.04
CA HIS A 15 2.73 14.23 4.85
C HIS A 15 1.45 13.51 5.26
N ALA A 16 0.85 12.71 4.37
CA ALA A 16 -0.32 11.89 4.69
C ALA A 16 -0.01 10.83 5.75
N LEU A 17 1.16 10.18 5.68
CA LEU A 17 1.58 9.24 6.72
C LEU A 17 1.83 9.91 8.07
N LEU A 18 2.42 11.11 8.07
CA LEU A 18 2.63 11.89 9.31
C LEU A 18 1.31 12.39 9.91
N GLU A 19 0.33 12.71 9.08
CA GLU A 19 -1.03 13.08 9.52
C GLU A 19 -1.73 11.91 10.20
N ASP A 20 -1.70 10.73 9.57
CA ASP A 20 -2.45 9.55 10.02
C ASP A 20 -1.82 8.92 11.27
N ILE A 21 -0.48 8.85 11.30
CA ILE A 21 0.27 8.13 12.34
C ILE A 21 1.46 8.99 12.83
N PRO A 22 1.20 10.13 13.48
CA PRO A 22 2.26 11.01 13.96
C PRO A 22 3.13 10.39 15.06
N SER A 23 2.64 9.37 15.76
CA SER A 23 3.30 8.79 16.95
C SER A 23 3.28 7.26 17.01
N GLY A 24 2.90 6.59 15.91
CA GLY A 24 2.75 5.13 15.85
C GLY A 24 1.29 4.66 15.95
N ASP A 25 1.05 3.38 15.66
CA ASP A 25 -0.26 2.74 15.72
C ASP A 25 -0.37 1.87 16.98
N ILE A 26 -0.79 2.50 18.08
CA ILE A 26 -0.88 1.87 19.41
C ILE A 26 -1.80 0.63 19.39
N THR A 27 -2.84 0.63 18.55
CA THR A 27 -3.77 -0.50 18.49
C THR A 27 -3.09 -1.72 17.89
N THR A 28 -2.34 -1.53 16.81
CA THR A 28 -1.56 -2.59 16.19
C THR A 28 -0.45 -3.06 17.13
N ASP A 29 0.29 -2.13 17.75
CA ASP A 29 1.40 -2.44 18.67
C ASP A 29 1.00 -3.31 19.86
N LEU A 30 -0.23 -3.15 20.36
CA LEU A 30 -0.73 -3.91 21.52
C LEU A 30 -1.27 -5.30 21.17
N ILE A 31 -1.71 -5.51 19.93
CA ILE A 31 -2.48 -6.71 19.54
C ILE A 31 -1.67 -7.64 18.63
N VAL A 32 -0.71 -7.10 17.88
CA VAL A 32 0.00 -7.84 16.84
C VAL A 32 1.41 -8.19 17.27
N ASP A 33 1.74 -9.49 17.24
CA ASP A 33 3.13 -9.93 17.42
C ASP A 33 3.96 -9.55 16.18
N ASN A 34 5.01 -8.75 16.43
CA ASN A 34 5.94 -8.23 15.44
C ASN A 34 6.79 -9.29 14.71
N ASN A 35 6.76 -10.55 15.17
CA ASN A 35 7.45 -11.67 14.53
C ASN A 35 6.58 -12.44 13.53
N GLU A 36 5.27 -12.19 13.50
CA GLU A 36 4.38 -12.87 12.56
C GLU A 36 4.50 -12.29 11.15
N LYS A 37 4.54 -13.18 10.15
CA LYS A 37 4.43 -12.80 8.74
C LYS A 37 2.98 -12.87 8.29
N ALA A 38 2.58 -11.91 7.47
CA ALA A 38 1.25 -11.87 6.88
C ALA A 38 1.32 -11.71 5.37
N ALA A 39 0.25 -12.17 4.72
CA ALA A 39 -0.04 -11.89 3.32
C ALA A 39 -1.36 -11.10 3.23
N ALA A 40 -1.33 -9.99 2.50
CA ALA A 40 -2.47 -9.13 2.26
C ALA A 40 -2.75 -9.00 0.75
N TYR A 41 -4.01 -8.76 0.40
CA TYR A 41 -4.44 -8.57 -0.98
C TYR A 41 -5.26 -7.28 -1.09
N ILE A 42 -4.96 -6.48 -2.10
CA ILE A 42 -5.85 -5.38 -2.51
C ILE A 42 -6.83 -5.94 -3.51
N VAL A 43 -8.12 -5.83 -3.18
CA VAL A 43 -9.21 -6.43 -3.94
C VAL A 43 -10.23 -5.35 -4.28
N SER A 44 -10.62 -5.29 -5.54
CA SER A 44 -11.69 -4.39 -5.98
C SER A 44 -13.03 -4.76 -5.37
N LYS A 45 -13.77 -3.77 -4.86
CA LYS A 45 -15.12 -3.97 -4.33
C LYS A 45 -16.22 -3.76 -5.38
N GLU A 46 -15.86 -3.17 -6.51
CA GLU A 46 -16.76 -2.83 -7.61
C GLU A 46 -16.04 -2.85 -8.96
N GLN A 47 -16.80 -2.62 -10.04
CA GLN A 47 -16.26 -2.49 -11.39
C GLN A 47 -15.79 -1.06 -11.65
N GLY A 48 -14.70 -0.91 -12.41
CA GLY A 48 -14.18 0.41 -12.78
C GLY A 48 -12.92 0.34 -13.64
N ILE A 49 -12.24 1.48 -13.79
CA ILE A 49 -10.91 1.56 -14.39
C ILE A 49 -9.89 1.74 -13.27
N LEU A 50 -8.91 0.84 -13.21
CA LEU A 50 -7.86 0.87 -12.21
C LEU A 50 -6.86 2.00 -12.48
N CYS A 51 -6.49 2.76 -11.46
CA CYS A 51 -5.41 3.74 -11.52
C CYS A 51 -4.69 3.86 -10.17
N GLY A 52 -3.45 4.36 -10.17
CA GLY A 52 -2.71 4.69 -8.96
C GLY A 52 -1.97 3.52 -8.31
N ILE A 53 -1.77 2.39 -9.00
CA ILE A 53 -1.07 1.22 -8.42
C ILE A 53 0.33 1.60 -7.94
N GLU A 54 1.03 2.45 -8.69
CA GLU A 54 2.37 2.89 -8.34
C GLU A 54 2.40 3.72 -7.05
N VAL A 55 1.37 4.54 -6.82
CA VAL A 55 1.23 5.33 -5.59
C VAL A 55 1.04 4.41 -4.40
N VAL A 56 0.16 3.42 -4.52
CA VAL A 56 -0.08 2.42 -3.45
C VAL A 56 1.22 1.71 -3.08
N ILE A 57 2.00 1.27 -4.07
CA ILE A 57 3.29 0.61 -3.83
C ILE A 57 4.26 1.54 -3.09
N GLN A 58 4.33 2.82 -3.49
CA GLN A 58 5.19 3.78 -2.82
C GLN A 58 4.75 4.00 -1.37
N VAL A 59 3.45 4.10 -1.08
CA VAL A 59 2.94 4.24 0.30
C VAL A 59 3.43 3.07 1.16
N PHE A 60 3.16 1.84 0.75
CA PHE A 60 3.55 0.65 1.52
C PHE A 60 5.08 0.55 1.69
N LEU A 61 5.87 0.87 0.67
CA LEU A 61 7.34 0.83 0.77
C LEU A 61 7.95 1.99 1.59
N ASN A 62 7.24 3.12 1.73
CA ASN A 62 7.65 4.19 2.65
C ASN A 62 7.41 3.79 4.12
N VAL A 63 6.39 2.97 4.36
CA VAL A 63 6.08 2.43 5.69
C VAL A 63 7.08 1.31 6.06
N ASP A 64 7.22 0.29 5.21
CA ASP A 64 8.24 -0.75 5.38
C ASP A 64 8.89 -1.11 4.03
N SER A 65 10.16 -0.74 3.90
CA SER A 65 10.98 -1.02 2.71
C SER A 65 11.24 -2.52 2.45
N LYS A 66 10.98 -3.40 3.42
CA LYS A 66 11.19 -4.86 3.31
C LYS A 66 9.98 -5.60 2.73
N LEU A 67 8.85 -4.93 2.51
CA LEU A 67 7.65 -5.55 1.96
C LEU A 67 7.88 -6.13 0.55
N LYS A 68 7.35 -7.32 0.32
CA LYS A 68 7.32 -7.95 -1.01
C LYS A 68 5.97 -7.71 -1.66
N ILE A 69 5.94 -6.84 -2.67
CA ILE A 69 4.71 -6.47 -3.38
C ILE A 69 4.71 -7.06 -4.79
N LYS A 70 3.62 -7.76 -5.15
CA LYS A 70 3.42 -8.33 -6.50
C LYS A 70 2.14 -7.79 -7.11
N LYS A 71 2.28 -7.00 -8.18
CA LYS A 71 1.16 -6.52 -8.99
C LYS A 71 0.56 -7.68 -9.80
N LYS A 72 -0.77 -7.70 -9.93
CA LYS A 72 -1.50 -8.62 -10.81
C LYS A 72 -2.10 -7.89 -12.00
N LEU A 73 -2.40 -6.61 -11.84
CA LEU A 73 -2.99 -5.73 -12.85
C LEU A 73 -2.14 -4.47 -13.02
N LYS A 74 -2.49 -3.66 -14.03
CA LYS A 74 -1.86 -2.36 -14.31
C LYS A 74 -2.91 -1.26 -14.44
N ASP A 75 -2.47 -0.02 -14.24
CA ASP A 75 -3.30 1.16 -14.49
C ASP A 75 -3.89 1.13 -15.92
N GLY A 76 -5.14 1.57 -16.04
CA GLY A 76 -5.93 1.51 -17.26
C GLY A 76 -6.66 0.18 -17.50
N ASN A 77 -6.43 -0.86 -16.68
CA ASN A 77 -7.24 -2.08 -16.77
C ASN A 77 -8.69 -1.83 -16.30
N VAL A 78 -9.65 -2.39 -17.04
CA VAL A 78 -11.01 -2.57 -16.53
C VAL A 78 -10.97 -3.66 -15.46
N ILE A 79 -11.47 -3.35 -14.26
CA ILE A 79 -11.58 -4.28 -13.13
C ILE A 79 -13.05 -4.61 -12.88
N LYS A 80 -13.31 -5.83 -12.40
CA LYS A 80 -14.61 -6.28 -11.90
C LYS A 80 -14.59 -6.39 -10.39
N LYS A 81 -15.75 -6.51 -9.75
CA LYS A 81 -15.85 -6.82 -8.31
C LYS A 81 -15.09 -8.10 -7.94
N ASN A 82 -14.44 -8.11 -6.78
CA ASN A 82 -13.66 -9.22 -6.21
C ASN A 82 -12.40 -9.60 -7.00
N GLN A 83 -11.85 -8.68 -7.80
CA GLN A 83 -10.64 -8.92 -8.56
C GLN A 83 -9.40 -8.51 -7.74
N ILE A 84 -8.42 -9.41 -7.65
CA ILE A 84 -7.16 -9.15 -6.95
C ILE A 84 -6.28 -8.23 -7.81
N ILE A 85 -5.95 -7.06 -7.28
CA ILE A 85 -5.15 -6.03 -7.94
C ILE A 85 -3.66 -6.27 -7.67
N LEU A 86 -3.29 -6.49 -6.41
CA LEU A 86 -1.93 -6.80 -5.98
C LEU A 86 -1.92 -7.58 -4.66
N SER A 87 -0.78 -8.21 -4.37
CA SER A 87 -0.51 -8.89 -3.10
C SER A 87 0.71 -8.30 -2.41
N ILE A 88 0.68 -8.27 -1.09
CA ILE A 88 1.73 -7.73 -0.21
C ILE A 88 2.09 -8.83 0.80
N VAL A 89 3.38 -9.07 1.00
CA VAL A 89 3.87 -10.01 2.02
C VAL A 89 4.93 -9.32 2.86
N GLY A 90 4.80 -9.43 4.18
CA GLY A 90 5.66 -8.72 5.13
C GLY A 90 5.43 -9.14 6.57
N LYS A 91 5.87 -8.29 7.49
CA LYS A 91 5.47 -8.39 8.90
C LYS A 91 3.98 -8.07 9.04
N LYS A 92 3.36 -8.68 10.05
CA LYS A 92 1.94 -8.48 10.35
C LYS A 92 1.67 -7.09 10.93
N SER A 93 2.56 -6.58 11.78
CA SER A 93 2.58 -5.15 12.07
C SER A 93 3.16 -4.43 10.87
N LEU A 94 2.33 -3.61 10.23
CA LEU A 94 2.78 -2.75 9.15
C LEU A 94 3.35 -1.43 9.68
N PHE A 95 3.03 -1.04 10.90
CA PHE A 95 3.54 0.17 11.55
C PHE A 95 4.54 -0.18 12.65
#